data_AF-H6RU02-F1
#
_entry.id   AF-H6RU02-F1
#
_cell.length_a   1.000
_cell.length_b   1.000
_cell.length_c   1.000
_cell.angle_alpha   90.00
_cell.angle_beta   90.00
_cell.angle_gamma   90.00
#
_symmetry.space_group_name_H-M   'P 1'
#
loop_
_entity.id
_entity.type
_entity.pdbx_description
1 polymer ?
#
loop_
_entity_poly.entity_id
_entity_poly.type
_entity_poly.pdbx_seq_one_letter_code
_entity_poly.pdbx_strand_id
1 'polypeptide(L)'
;MGGAAGAGHHDRRRRGVARRRPARPGARRGADPPRDRGHPRRGERGPAMTDAVHDRAAGRPFPELPDDEFSVLAEPGTVGAGLRRIRELCSETPGVSAKHVVAALHHHRPSLVPLLSRPTRWQLLPHVREGDSSVEAVIHREIRANRAALSLLQERVADLLHGDAPLTVLRLHDVLLWLSATLRLSHAVALGQAAVQPGSRPV
;
A
#
# COMPACT_ATOMS: atom_id res chain seq x y z
N MET A 1 18.28 -54.40 15.93
CA MET A 1 17.11 -54.11 16.79
C MET A 1 16.42 -52.87 16.27
N GLY A 2 15.10 -52.94 16.05
CA GLY A 2 14.21 -51.84 15.60
C GLY A 2 14.15 -51.71 14.07
N GLY A 3 13.07 -52.01 13.34
CA GLY A 3 11.66 -52.09 13.69
C GLY A 3 10.90 -51.09 12.80
N ALA A 4 10.66 -51.46 11.54
CA ALA A 4 10.03 -50.62 10.52
C ALA A 4 8.51 -50.52 10.74
N ALA A 5 7.99 -49.29 10.63
CA ALA A 5 6.65 -48.88 11.00
C ALA A 5 5.60 -49.20 9.93
N GLY A 6 4.40 -49.52 10.41
CA GLY A 6 3.26 -50.05 9.66
C GLY A 6 2.59 -49.05 8.72
N ALA A 7 2.10 -49.61 7.62
CA ALA A 7 1.19 -48.99 6.68
C ALA A 7 -0.24 -48.94 7.25
N GLY A 8 -0.82 -47.74 7.35
CA GLY A 8 -2.21 -47.51 7.74
C GLY A 8 -3.07 -47.13 6.53
N HIS A 9 -3.78 -48.11 5.97
CA HIS A 9 -4.75 -47.96 4.90
C HIS A 9 -6.11 -47.56 5.48
N HIS A 10 -6.56 -46.32 5.23
CA HIS A 10 -7.92 -45.90 5.59
C HIS A 10 -8.75 -45.54 4.35
N ASP A 11 -9.46 -46.55 3.87
CA ASP A 11 -10.62 -46.46 2.99
C ASP A 11 -11.76 -45.70 3.71
N ARG A 12 -12.18 -44.55 3.16
CA ARG A 12 -13.39 -43.83 3.58
C ARG A 12 -14.34 -43.69 2.41
N ARG A 13 -15.14 -44.73 2.20
CA ARG A 13 -16.40 -44.71 1.47
C ARG A 13 -17.35 -43.66 2.05
N ARG A 14 -17.60 -42.57 1.33
CA ARG A 14 -18.73 -41.67 1.60
C ARG A 14 -19.90 -42.02 0.68
N ARG A 15 -20.92 -42.65 1.26
CA ARG A 15 -22.22 -42.90 0.65
C ARG A 15 -22.95 -41.57 0.45
N GLY A 16 -23.33 -41.28 -0.79
CA GLY A 16 -24.24 -40.19 -1.14
C GLY A 16 -25.66 -40.53 -0.74
N VAL A 17 -26.33 -39.59 -0.07
CA VAL A 17 -27.78 -39.63 0.17
C VAL A 17 -28.39 -38.44 -0.56
N ALA A 18 -29.02 -38.75 -1.69
CA ALA A 18 -29.79 -37.80 -2.49
C ALA A 18 -31.05 -37.38 -1.73
N ARG A 19 -31.14 -36.11 -1.33
CA ARG A 19 -32.38 -35.51 -0.82
C ARG A 19 -33.17 -34.89 -1.99
N ARG A 20 -34.29 -35.54 -2.34
CA ARG A 20 -35.33 -35.00 -3.23
C ARG A 20 -35.93 -33.74 -2.62
N ARG A 21 -35.91 -32.62 -3.35
CA ARG A 21 -36.69 -31.41 -3.04
C ARG A 21 -38.05 -31.48 -3.74
N PRO A 22 -39.18 -31.22 -3.06
CA PRO A 22 -40.47 -31.07 -3.71
C PRO A 22 -40.59 -29.69 -4.38
N ALA A 23 -41.31 -29.68 -5.51
CA ALA A 23 -41.65 -28.50 -6.29
C ALA A 23 -42.57 -27.53 -5.52
N ARG A 24 -42.30 -26.23 -5.61
CA ARG A 24 -43.22 -25.17 -5.17
C ARG A 24 -44.01 -24.65 -6.37
N PRO A 25 -45.36 -24.65 -6.32
CA PRO A 25 -46.19 -23.91 -7.25
C PRO A 25 -46.48 -22.50 -6.71
N GLY A 26 -46.78 -21.56 -7.60
CA GLY A 26 -47.49 -20.32 -7.25
C GLY A 26 -46.73 -19.05 -7.57
N ALA A 27 -46.78 -18.65 -8.83
CA ALA A 27 -46.59 -17.27 -9.24
C ALA A 27 -47.64 -16.38 -8.57
N ARG A 28 -47.22 -15.29 -7.95
CA ARG A 28 -48.05 -14.10 -7.74
C ARG A 28 -47.28 -12.88 -8.23
N ARG A 29 -47.78 -12.32 -9.33
CA ARG A 29 -47.43 -10.98 -9.81
C ARG A 29 -47.85 -9.98 -8.74
N GLY A 30 -46.87 -9.36 -8.09
CA GLY A 30 -47.05 -8.21 -7.19
C GLY A 30 -46.37 -7.01 -7.84
N ALA A 31 -47.09 -5.90 -7.87
CA ALA A 31 -46.79 -4.66 -8.56
C ALA A 31 -45.36 -4.13 -8.33
N ASP A 32 -44.75 -3.63 -9.40
CA ASP A 32 -43.53 -2.82 -9.35
C ASP A 32 -43.79 -1.53 -8.57
N PRO A 33 -43.06 -1.23 -7.48
CA PRO A 33 -43.08 0.09 -6.88
C PRO A 33 -42.30 1.07 -7.77
N PRO A 34 -42.67 2.37 -7.77
CA PRO A 34 -41.97 3.38 -8.55
C PRO A 34 -40.52 3.45 -8.07
N ARG A 35 -39.58 3.09 -8.96
CA ARG A 35 -38.15 3.26 -8.75
C ARG A 35 -37.78 4.73 -8.95
N ASP A 36 -38.23 5.59 -8.03
CA ASP A 36 -37.59 6.89 -7.86
C ASP A 36 -36.44 6.73 -6.86
N ARG A 37 -35.39 6.04 -7.30
CA ARG A 37 -34.08 6.21 -6.69
C ARG A 37 -33.50 7.43 -7.36
N GLY A 38 -33.72 8.60 -6.76
CA GLY A 38 -32.96 9.80 -7.04
C GLY A 38 -31.48 9.46 -6.93
N HIS A 39 -30.86 9.13 -8.07
CA HIS A 39 -29.42 9.11 -8.17
C HIS A 39 -28.97 10.54 -7.85
N PRO A 40 -28.05 10.74 -6.90
CA PRO A 40 -27.50 12.06 -6.67
C PRO A 40 -26.96 12.57 -8.00
N ARG A 41 -27.45 13.74 -8.42
CA ARG A 41 -27.02 14.42 -9.64
C ARG A 41 -25.50 14.44 -9.66
N ARG A 42 -24.93 14.08 -10.80
CA ARG A 42 -23.49 13.97 -11.08
C ARG A 42 -22.75 15.33 -11.05
N GLY A 43 -23.20 16.29 -10.24
CA GLY A 43 -22.87 17.71 -10.35
C GLY A 43 -22.22 18.38 -9.15
N GLU A 44 -22.18 17.76 -7.97
CA GLU A 44 -21.48 18.31 -6.80
C GLU A 44 -20.78 17.17 -6.04
N ARG A 45 -19.81 16.53 -6.69
CA ARG A 45 -18.79 15.83 -5.92
C ARG A 45 -17.76 16.90 -5.58
N GLY A 46 -17.56 17.18 -4.29
CA GLY A 46 -16.35 17.87 -3.85
C GLY A 46 -15.12 17.20 -4.49
N PRO A 47 -13.97 17.91 -4.58
CA PRO A 47 -12.79 17.38 -5.24
C PRO A 47 -12.53 15.95 -4.75
N ALA A 48 -12.22 15.04 -5.67
CA ALA A 48 -11.88 13.68 -5.29
C ALA A 48 -10.78 13.77 -4.22
N MET A 49 -10.87 12.97 -3.15
CA MET A 49 -9.99 13.14 -1.98
C MET A 49 -8.50 13.16 -2.33
N THR A 50 -8.12 12.44 -3.38
CA THR A 50 -6.79 12.47 -3.98
C THR A 50 -6.40 13.85 -4.53
N ASP A 51 -7.33 14.53 -5.19
CA ASP A 51 -7.12 15.87 -5.72
C ASP A 51 -7.02 16.88 -4.56
N ALA A 52 -7.83 16.73 -3.51
CA ALA A 52 -7.67 17.55 -2.30
C ALA A 52 -6.29 17.39 -1.63
N VAL A 53 -5.75 16.17 -1.55
CA VAL A 53 -4.39 15.91 -1.06
C VAL A 53 -3.34 16.58 -1.95
N HIS A 54 -3.51 16.48 -3.26
CA HIS A 54 -2.61 17.09 -4.24
C HIS A 54 -2.64 18.62 -4.19
N ASP A 55 -3.83 19.21 -4.13
CA ASP A 55 -4.03 20.65 -4.07
C ASP A 55 -3.48 21.21 -2.76
N ARG A 56 -3.65 20.49 -1.64
CA ARG A 56 -3.03 20.85 -0.35
C ARG A 56 -1.51 20.82 -0.40
N ALA A 57 -0.93 19.83 -1.07
CA ALA A 57 0.52 19.76 -1.26
C ALA A 57 1.04 20.96 -2.08
N ALA A 58 0.20 21.56 -2.92
CA ALA A 58 0.52 22.75 -3.72
C ALA A 58 1.81 22.57 -4.55
N GLY A 59 1.97 21.38 -5.15
CA GLY A 59 3.14 21.02 -5.95
C GLY A 59 4.40 20.64 -5.16
N ARG A 60 4.40 20.78 -3.82
CA ARG A 60 5.53 20.36 -2.99
C ARG A 60 5.63 18.83 -2.96
N PRO A 61 6.84 18.26 -3.14
CA PRO A 61 7.04 16.84 -2.91
C PRO A 61 6.90 16.52 -1.43
N PHE A 62 6.60 15.25 -1.13
CA PHE A 62 6.39 14.74 0.23
C PHE A 62 7.46 15.18 1.26
N PRO A 63 8.78 15.17 0.96
CA PRO A 63 9.81 15.54 1.94
C PRO A 63 9.88 17.04 2.26
N GLU A 64 9.26 17.87 1.43
CA GLU A 64 9.25 19.34 1.53
C GLU A 64 7.96 19.86 2.15
N LEU A 65 7.02 18.97 2.46
CA LEU A 65 5.84 19.33 3.23
C LEU A 65 6.27 19.73 4.65
N PRO A 66 5.65 20.76 5.25
CA PRO A 66 5.91 21.11 6.63
C PRO A 66 5.37 20.04 7.61
N ASP A 67 5.95 19.97 8.82
CA ASP A 67 5.66 18.89 9.77
C ASP A 67 4.19 18.88 10.25
N ASP A 68 3.53 20.03 10.23
CA ASP A 68 2.10 20.19 10.53
C ASP A 68 1.20 19.40 9.56
N GLU A 69 1.63 19.20 8.31
CA GLU A 69 0.91 18.36 7.34
C GLU A 69 0.77 16.89 7.77
N PHE A 70 1.52 16.46 8.79
CA PHE A 70 1.48 15.10 9.33
C PHE A 70 1.12 15.05 10.82
N SER A 71 0.60 16.16 11.37
CA SER A 71 0.17 16.25 12.76
C SER A 71 -1.35 16.21 12.89
N VAL A 72 -1.86 15.45 13.86
CA VAL A 72 -3.29 15.45 14.24
C VAL A 72 -3.78 16.81 14.74
N LEU A 73 -2.88 17.66 15.24
CA LEU A 73 -3.23 18.98 15.79
C LEU A 73 -3.56 20.00 14.70
N ALA A 74 -3.09 19.78 13.48
CA ALA A 74 -3.37 20.61 12.31
C ALA A 74 -4.55 20.08 11.48
N GLU A 75 -5.18 18.98 11.91
CA GLU A 75 -6.34 18.40 11.23
C GLU A 75 -7.63 19.17 11.52
N PRO A 76 -8.63 19.14 10.61
CA PRO A 76 -8.65 18.42 9.33
C PRO A 76 -7.98 19.18 8.17
N GLY A 77 -7.74 18.48 7.06
CA GLY A 77 -7.30 19.10 5.79
C GLY A 77 -5.80 19.02 5.51
N THR A 78 -5.04 18.34 6.35
CA THR A 78 -3.62 18.05 6.12
C THR A 78 -3.43 16.93 5.09
N VAL A 79 -2.26 16.88 4.44
CA VAL A 79 -1.87 15.78 3.56
C VAL A 79 -1.94 14.44 4.29
N GLY A 80 -1.40 14.36 5.52
CA GLY A 80 -1.41 13.15 6.35
C GLY A 80 -2.82 12.65 6.66
N ALA A 81 -3.74 13.56 7.00
CA ALA A 81 -5.14 13.20 7.24
C ALA A 81 -5.83 12.68 5.96
N GLY A 82 -5.57 13.32 4.81
CA GLY A 82 -6.13 12.88 3.53
C GLY A 82 -5.63 11.49 3.12
N LEU A 83 -4.34 11.21 3.26
CA LEU A 83 -3.76 9.89 3.00
C LEU A 83 -4.33 8.82 3.94
N ARG A 84 -4.46 9.14 5.24
CA ARG A 84 -5.10 8.25 6.22
C ARG A 84 -6.55 7.96 5.82
N ARG A 85 -7.34 8.99 5.46
CA ARG A 85 -8.74 8.84 5.10
C ARG A 85 -8.94 8.01 3.83
N ILE A 86 -8.09 8.17 2.81
CA ILE A 86 -8.10 7.32 1.61
C ILE A 86 -7.97 5.84 2.01
N ARG A 87 -7.05 5.52 2.92
CA ARG A 87 -6.83 4.15 3.38
C ARG A 87 -7.99 3.61 4.21
N GLU A 88 -8.57 4.42 5.09
CA GLU A 88 -9.78 4.08 5.85
C GLU A 88 -10.94 3.75 4.92
N LEU A 89 -11.21 4.61 3.92
CA LEU A 89 -12.24 4.37 2.92
C LEU A 89 -12.03 3.07 2.14
N CYS A 90 -10.78 2.75 1.78
CA CYS A 90 -10.47 1.47 1.16
C CYS A 90 -10.79 0.28 2.08
N SER A 91 -10.63 0.44 3.39
CA SER A 91 -10.93 -0.60 4.39
C SER A 91 -12.43 -0.73 4.65
N GLU A 92 -13.17 0.39 4.56
CA GLU A 92 -14.62 0.47 4.72
C GLU A 92 -15.38 -0.02 3.46
N THR A 93 -14.74 0.00 2.28
CA THR A 93 -15.40 -0.33 1.01
C THR A 93 -15.17 -1.79 0.59
N PRO A 94 -16.22 -2.64 0.54
CA PRO A 94 -16.08 -4.03 0.12
C PRO A 94 -15.50 -4.15 -1.30
N GLY A 95 -14.54 -5.07 -1.46
CA GLY A 95 -13.89 -5.34 -2.75
C GLY A 95 -12.82 -4.33 -3.17
N VAL A 96 -12.57 -3.27 -2.39
CA VAL A 96 -11.50 -2.31 -2.67
C VAL A 96 -10.24 -2.70 -1.90
N SER A 97 -9.14 -2.91 -2.64
CA SER A 97 -7.84 -3.21 -2.05
C SER A 97 -7.05 -1.94 -1.79
N ALA A 98 -6.82 -1.58 -0.52
CA ALA A 98 -5.97 -0.45 -0.16
C ALA A 98 -4.57 -0.54 -0.81
N LYS A 99 -4.02 -1.75 -0.95
CA LYS A 99 -2.73 -1.98 -1.63
C LYS A 99 -2.78 -1.51 -3.10
N HIS A 100 -3.84 -1.85 -3.83
CA HIS A 100 -3.95 -1.48 -5.24
C HIS A 100 -4.23 0.01 -5.42
N VAL A 101 -5.06 0.60 -4.56
CA VAL A 101 -5.32 2.04 -4.58
C VAL A 101 -4.05 2.82 -4.29
N VAL A 102 -3.32 2.51 -3.21
CA VAL A 102 -2.05 3.19 -2.88
C VAL A 102 -1.02 3.01 -3.99
N ALA A 103 -0.90 1.81 -4.58
CA ALA A 103 0.02 1.59 -5.69
C ALA A 103 -0.33 2.44 -6.93
N ALA A 104 -1.62 2.55 -7.28
CA ALA A 104 -2.06 3.41 -8.38
C ALA A 104 -1.79 4.89 -8.07
N LEU A 105 -2.09 5.35 -6.85
CA LEU A 105 -1.84 6.72 -6.41
C LEU A 105 -0.35 7.07 -6.43
N HIS A 106 0.50 6.18 -5.92
CA HIS A 106 1.95 6.33 -5.97
C HIS A 106 2.46 6.37 -7.41
N HIS A 107 1.95 5.53 -8.31
CA HIS A 107 2.34 5.56 -9.72
C HIS A 107 1.99 6.90 -10.38
N HIS A 108 0.81 7.45 -10.08
CA HIS A 108 0.39 8.76 -10.60
C HIS A 108 1.12 9.93 -9.95
N ARG A 109 1.52 9.81 -8.66
CA ARG A 109 2.11 10.88 -7.87
C ARG A 109 3.30 10.36 -7.03
N PRO A 110 4.40 9.92 -7.67
CA PRO A 110 5.52 9.24 -6.99
C PRO A 110 6.37 10.16 -6.11
N SER A 111 6.20 11.47 -6.21
CA SER A 111 6.83 12.45 -5.34
C SER A 111 6.02 12.76 -4.08
N LEU A 112 4.73 12.41 -4.04
CA LEU A 112 3.79 12.83 -2.99
C LEU A 112 3.20 11.68 -2.18
N VAL A 113 2.91 10.53 -2.81
CA VAL A 113 2.21 9.42 -2.13
C VAL A 113 3.20 8.32 -1.80
N PRO A 114 3.50 8.00 -0.52
CA PRO A 114 4.39 6.89 -0.18
C PRO A 114 3.83 5.53 -0.62
N LEU A 115 4.68 4.65 -1.17
CA LEU A 115 4.26 3.29 -1.54
C LEU A 115 4.24 2.36 -0.33
N LEU A 116 3.12 2.35 0.38
CA LEU A 116 2.94 1.48 1.54
C LEU A 116 2.34 0.12 1.18
N SER A 117 2.97 -0.91 1.73
CA SER A 117 2.50 -2.30 1.74
C SER A 117 2.19 -2.73 3.18
N ARG A 118 1.57 -3.90 3.35
CA ARG A 118 1.29 -4.42 4.70
C ARG A 118 2.58 -4.59 5.53
N PRO A 119 3.67 -5.21 5.04
CA PRO A 119 4.88 -5.38 5.84
C PRO A 119 5.53 -4.05 6.25
N THR A 120 5.71 -3.13 5.30
CA THR A 120 6.29 -1.80 5.55
C THR A 120 5.48 -0.99 6.56
N ARG A 121 4.14 -0.99 6.43
CA ARG A 121 3.27 -0.32 7.42
C ARG A 121 3.43 -0.91 8.81
N TRP A 122 3.47 -2.24 8.93
CA TRP A 122 3.62 -2.90 10.22
C TRP A 122 4.98 -2.61 10.86
N GLN A 123 6.04 -2.54 10.06
CA GLN A 123 7.35 -2.12 10.54
C GLN A 123 7.36 -0.68 11.05
N LEU A 124 6.60 0.23 10.42
CA LEU A 124 6.55 1.64 10.82
C LEU A 124 5.66 1.92 12.04
N LEU A 125 4.66 1.07 12.31
CA LEU A 125 3.67 1.31 13.38
C LEU A 125 4.29 1.57 14.77
N PRO A 126 5.31 0.82 15.24
CA PRO A 126 5.95 1.08 16.53
C PRO A 126 6.70 2.43 16.62
N HIS A 127 6.91 3.12 15.50
CA HIS A 127 7.66 4.39 15.43
C HIS A 127 6.75 5.62 15.33
N VAL A 128 5.44 5.42 15.28
CA VAL A 128 4.43 6.48 15.36
C VAL A 128 4.49 7.08 16.76
N ARG A 129 4.49 8.42 16.83
CA ARG A 129 4.52 9.19 18.08
C ARG A 129 3.14 9.77 18.37
N GLU A 130 2.93 10.17 19.61
CA GLU A 130 1.77 10.99 19.95
C GLU A 130 1.77 12.26 19.08
N GLY A 131 0.61 12.60 18.53
CA GLY A 131 0.45 13.73 17.63
C GLY A 131 0.63 13.42 16.13
N ASP A 132 1.14 12.24 15.77
CA ASP A 132 1.28 11.84 14.36
C ASP A 132 -0.08 11.48 13.74
N SER A 133 -0.38 12.01 12.55
CA SER A 133 -1.59 11.66 11.80
C SER A 133 -1.63 10.18 11.43
N SER A 134 -0.50 9.60 10.98
CA SER A 134 -0.37 8.16 10.68
C SER A 134 1.11 7.80 10.44
N VAL A 135 1.39 6.63 9.87
CA VAL A 135 2.77 6.17 9.59
C VAL A 135 3.52 7.05 8.59
N GLU A 136 2.79 7.82 7.78
CA GLU A 136 3.31 8.81 6.85
C GLU A 136 4.15 9.88 7.59
N ALA A 137 3.80 10.23 8.84
CA ALA A 137 4.62 11.11 9.67
C ALA A 137 6.00 10.52 9.99
N VAL A 138 6.08 9.20 10.18
CA VAL A 138 7.34 8.47 10.39
C VAL A 138 8.20 8.55 9.14
N ILE A 139 7.62 8.26 7.97
CA ILE A 139 8.30 8.33 6.66
C ILE A 139 8.84 9.74 6.43
N HIS A 140 8.05 10.77 6.72
CA HIS A 140 8.46 12.15 6.56
C HIS A 140 9.70 12.47 7.40
N ARG A 141 9.69 12.10 8.68
CA ARG A 141 10.85 12.26 9.57
C ARG A 141 12.06 11.47 9.11
N GLU A 142 11.89 10.22 8.71
CA GLU A 142 12.98 9.36 8.23
C GLU A 142 13.65 9.95 7.00
N ILE A 143 12.87 10.43 6.02
CA ILE A 143 13.41 11.06 4.81
C ILE A 143 14.17 12.34 5.18
N ARG A 144 13.58 13.21 6.02
CA ARG A 144 14.25 14.46 6.43
C ARG A 144 15.55 14.21 7.17
N ALA A 145 15.56 13.26 8.11
CA ALA A 145 16.75 12.90 8.87
C ALA A 145 17.85 12.32 7.97
N ASN A 146 17.49 11.63 6.88
CA ASN A 146 18.42 10.97 5.97
C ASN A 146 18.58 11.70 4.63
N ARG A 147 18.18 12.97 4.54
CA ARG A 147 18.06 13.70 3.25
C ARG A 147 19.36 13.67 2.46
N ALA A 148 20.50 13.96 3.09
CA ALA A 148 21.79 13.98 2.42
C ALA A 148 22.17 12.59 1.84
N ALA A 149 21.95 11.52 2.59
CA ALA A 149 22.25 10.16 2.15
C ALA A 149 21.32 9.71 1.00
N LEU A 150 20.02 10.03 1.11
CA LEU A 150 19.06 9.71 0.06
C LEU A 150 19.29 10.53 -1.22
N SER A 151 19.70 11.80 -1.11
CA SER A 151 20.09 12.62 -2.25
C SER A 151 21.32 12.07 -2.96
N LEU A 152 22.36 11.68 -2.21
CA LEU A 152 23.53 11.02 -2.78
C LEU A 152 23.14 9.71 -3.48
N LEU A 153 22.29 8.89 -2.86
CA LEU A 153 21.79 7.67 -3.48
C LEU A 153 21.01 7.96 -4.76
N GLN A 154 20.19 9.01 -4.77
CA GLN A 154 19.43 9.44 -5.94
C GLN A 154 20.34 9.81 -7.11
N GLU A 155 21.39 10.59 -6.86
CA GLU A 155 22.40 10.94 -7.86
C GLU A 155 23.07 9.68 -8.42
N ARG A 156 23.53 8.76 -7.56
CA ARG A 156 24.18 7.52 -8.00
C ARG A 156 23.26 6.60 -8.81
N VAL A 157 21.99 6.52 -8.42
CA VAL A 157 21.01 5.72 -9.18
C VAL A 157 20.71 6.38 -10.52
N ALA A 158 20.62 7.71 -10.58
CA ALA A 158 20.44 8.42 -11.85
C ALA A 158 21.63 8.18 -12.80
N ASP A 159 22.87 8.20 -12.29
CA ASP A 159 24.06 7.88 -13.09
C ASP A 159 24.00 6.46 -13.66
N LEU A 160 23.62 5.47 -12.83
CA LEU A 160 23.52 4.06 -13.22
C LEU A 160 22.40 3.78 -14.23
N LEU A 161 21.30 4.53 -14.15
CA LEU A 161 20.17 4.42 -15.07
C LEU A 161 20.31 5.33 -16.29
N HIS A 162 21.48 5.95 -16.51
CA HIS A 162 21.74 6.88 -17.62
C HIS A 162 20.72 8.03 -17.69
N GLY A 163 20.17 8.44 -16.55
CA GLY A 163 19.15 9.49 -16.47
C GLY A 163 17.74 9.08 -16.94
N ASP A 164 17.52 7.83 -17.34
CA ASP A 164 16.19 7.35 -17.71
C ASP A 164 15.29 7.28 -16.47
N ALA A 165 14.39 8.27 -16.35
CA ALA A 165 13.40 8.43 -15.29
C ALA A 165 13.99 8.46 -13.86
N PRO A 166 14.49 9.62 -13.39
CA PRO A 166 15.11 9.71 -12.07
C PRO A 166 14.12 9.29 -10.97
N LEU A 167 14.52 8.31 -10.16
CA LEU A 167 13.74 7.91 -9.00
C LEU A 167 13.68 9.08 -8.01
N THR A 168 12.50 9.36 -7.46
CA THR A 168 12.36 10.38 -6.41
C THR A 168 13.02 9.90 -5.12
N VAL A 169 13.40 10.83 -4.24
CA VAL A 169 13.88 10.50 -2.87
C VAL A 169 12.86 9.64 -2.12
N LEU A 170 11.56 9.97 -2.24
CA LEU A 170 10.48 9.17 -1.67
C LEU A 170 10.48 7.74 -2.23
N ARG A 171 10.63 7.59 -3.55
CA ARG A 171 10.66 6.27 -4.19
C ARG A 171 11.84 5.42 -3.73
N LEU A 172 13.02 6.03 -3.56
CA LEU A 172 14.21 5.34 -3.05
C LEU A 172 14.01 4.89 -1.60
N HIS A 173 13.43 5.77 -0.76
CA HIS A 173 13.05 5.41 0.61
C HIS A 173 12.07 4.23 0.63
N ASP A 174 11.00 4.27 -0.17
CA ASP A 174 10.01 3.19 -0.24
C ASP A 174 10.64 1.83 -0.63
N VAL A 175 11.59 1.84 -1.56
CA VAL A 175 12.32 0.63 -1.98
C VAL A 175 13.19 0.09 -0.84
N LEU A 176 13.98 0.95 -0.19
CA LEU A 176 14.83 0.56 0.93
C LEU A 176 14.02 0.05 2.12
N LEU A 177 12.91 0.72 2.44
CA LEU A 177 11.98 0.30 3.47
C LEU A 177 11.37 -1.06 3.13
N TRP A 178 10.94 -1.29 1.88
CA TRP A 178 10.41 -2.58 1.46
C TRP A 178 11.45 -3.70 1.53
N LEU A 179 12.67 -3.45 1.07
CA LEU A 179 13.78 -4.41 1.16
C LEU A 179 14.09 -4.74 2.62
N SER A 180 14.04 -3.76 3.52
CA SER A 180 14.25 -3.96 4.95
C SER A 180 13.10 -4.77 5.58
N ALA A 181 11.85 -4.38 5.32
CA ALA A 181 10.65 -5.03 5.83
C ALA A 181 10.49 -6.48 5.38
N THR A 182 11.08 -6.82 4.25
CA THR A 182 11.04 -8.17 3.66
C THR A 182 12.33 -8.96 3.87
N LEU A 183 13.29 -8.42 4.63
CA LEU A 183 14.60 -9.02 4.90
C LEU A 183 15.41 -9.33 3.63
N ARG A 184 15.23 -8.52 2.59
CA ARG A 184 15.86 -8.66 1.27
C ARG A 184 17.02 -7.68 1.03
N LEU A 185 17.25 -6.74 1.95
CA LEU A 185 18.27 -5.70 1.77
C LEU A 185 19.67 -6.29 1.54
N SER A 186 20.12 -7.21 2.40
CA SER A 186 21.44 -7.83 2.27
C SER A 186 21.61 -8.57 0.93
N HIS A 187 20.56 -9.26 0.48
CA HIS A 187 20.57 -9.94 -0.82
C HIS A 187 20.65 -8.95 -2.00
N ALA A 188 19.88 -7.86 -1.95
CA ALA A 188 19.93 -6.82 -2.98
C ALA A 188 21.33 -6.16 -3.06
N VAL A 189 21.97 -5.92 -1.92
CA VAL A 189 23.34 -5.40 -1.85
C VAL A 189 24.33 -6.40 -2.46
N ALA A 190 24.24 -7.68 -2.10
CA ALA A 190 25.12 -8.73 -2.64
C ALA A 190 24.99 -8.85 -4.18
N LEU A 191 23.76 -8.78 -4.71
CA LEU A 191 23.52 -8.75 -6.15
C LEU A 191 24.15 -7.52 -6.82
N GLY A 192 24.01 -6.34 -6.22
CA GLY A 192 24.62 -5.11 -6.73
C GLY A 192 26.15 -5.18 -6.77
N GLN A 193 26.78 -5.73 -5.72
CA GLN A 193 28.22 -5.91 -5.65
C GLN A 193 28.74 -6.88 -6.73
N ALA A 194 28.04 -8.00 -6.93
CA ALA A 194 28.39 -8.97 -7.97
C ALA A 194 28.25 -8.41 -9.39
N ALA A 195 27.28 -7.51 -9.62
CA ALA A 195 27.10 -6.85 -10.91
C ALA A 195 28.23 -5.85 -11.25
N VAL A 196 28.80 -5.19 -10.23
CA VAL A 196 29.92 -4.25 -10.39
C VAL A 196 31.26 -4.96 -10.50
N GLN A 197 31.41 -6.15 -9.89
CA GLN A 197 32.63 -6.97 -9.95
C GLN A 197 32.35 -8.30 -10.67
N PRO A 198 32.38 -8.33 -12.01
CA PRO A 198 32.21 -9.58 -12.75
C PRO A 198 33.35 -10.56 -12.41
N GLY A 199 33.08 -11.49 -11.49
CA GLY A 199 34.04 -12.50 -10.99
C GLY A 199 33.91 -12.84 -9.50
N SER A 200 33.31 -11.99 -8.69
CA SER A 200 33.07 -12.25 -7.27
C SER A 200 31.74 -12.99 -7.07
N ARG A 201 31.79 -14.29 -6.76
CA ARG A 201 30.58 -15.03 -6.36
C ARG A 201 30.03 -14.46 -5.04
N PRO A 202 28.73 -14.16 -4.92
CA PRO A 202 28.13 -13.83 -3.64
C PRO A 202 28.18 -15.08 -2.74
N VAL A 203 28.74 -14.91 -1.53
CA VAL A 203 28.83 -15.95 -0.48
C VAL A 203 27.63 -15.83 0.45
#